data_AF-A0A926QYK5-F1
#
_entry.id   AF-A0A926QYK5-F1
#
_cell.length_a   1.000
_cell.length_b   1.000
_cell.length_c   1.000
_cell.angle_alpha   90.00
_cell.angle_beta   90.00
_cell.angle_gamma   90.00
#
_symmetry.space_group_name_H-M   'P 1'
#
loop_
_entity.id
_entity.type
_entity.pdbx_description
1 polymer ?
#
loop_
_entity_poly.entity_id
_entity_poly.type
_entity_poly.pdbx_seq_one_letter_code
_entity_poly.pdbx_strand_id
1 'polypeptide(L)'
;MVAVQSTVGAQNAHADSTCWYYTGNDAVISKGRNNPSHVVKEAQCLLNSYNTWHGRPAIAVDGIFGSETHNAVVAFQKRMKITVDGIVGPQTWRKLRSPGS
;
A
#
# COMPACT_ATOMS: atom_id res chain seq x y z
N MET A 1 -16.95 29.81 -6.62
CA MET A 1 -15.65 29.97 -7.32
C MET A 1 -15.20 28.56 -7.71
N VAL A 2 -15.18 28.25 -9.00
CA VAL A 2 -14.92 26.90 -9.53
C VAL A 2 -13.65 26.91 -10.39
N ALA A 3 -12.92 25.79 -10.32
CA ALA A 3 -11.89 25.24 -11.22
C ALA A 3 -10.42 25.56 -10.90
N VAL A 4 -9.69 24.51 -10.52
CA VAL A 4 -8.57 24.01 -11.34
C VAL A 4 -8.70 22.49 -11.47
N GLN A 5 -8.86 22.03 -12.71
CA GLN A 5 -8.76 20.62 -13.12
C GLN A 5 -7.28 20.21 -13.12
N SER A 6 -6.95 19.05 -12.55
CA SER A 6 -5.67 18.37 -12.81
C SER A 6 -5.96 17.13 -13.65
N THR A 7 -5.69 17.24 -14.94
CA THR A 7 -5.62 16.13 -15.89
C THR A 7 -4.35 15.32 -15.61
N VAL A 8 -4.51 14.10 -15.10
CA VAL A 8 -3.47 13.08 -15.20
C VAL A 8 -4.07 11.85 -15.86
N GLY A 9 -3.71 11.65 -17.12
CA GLY A 9 -4.00 10.43 -17.86
C GLY A 9 -3.20 9.28 -17.28
N ALA A 10 -3.89 8.37 -16.59
CA ALA A 10 -3.64 6.93 -16.45
C ALA A 10 -4.62 6.38 -15.40
N GLN A 11 -5.91 6.40 -15.74
CA GLN A 11 -6.99 5.91 -14.88
C GLN A 11 -7.10 4.38 -14.93
N ASN A 12 -6.01 3.64 -14.68
CA ASN A 12 -6.06 2.18 -14.68
C ASN A 12 -5.64 1.63 -13.31
N ALA A 13 -6.66 1.19 -12.54
CA ALA A 13 -6.61 0.40 -11.30
C ALA A 13 -6.17 1.14 -10.00
N HIS A 14 -7.12 1.84 -9.37
CA HIS A 14 -7.05 2.14 -7.94
C HIS A 14 -8.09 1.29 -7.22
N ALA A 15 -7.66 0.24 -6.51
CA ALA A 15 -8.56 -0.72 -5.84
C ALA A 15 -9.23 -0.19 -4.56
N ASP A 16 -9.07 1.09 -4.23
CA ASP A 16 -9.85 1.78 -3.20
C ASP A 16 -9.71 3.31 -3.41
N SER A 17 -10.83 4.02 -3.59
CA SER A 17 -10.87 5.48 -3.76
C SER A 17 -10.50 6.28 -2.50
N THR A 18 -10.15 5.62 -1.39
CA THR A 18 -9.79 6.27 -0.11
C THR A 18 -8.29 6.25 0.23
N CYS A 19 -7.46 5.49 -0.49
CA CYS A 19 -6.00 5.49 -0.30
C CYS A 19 -5.34 6.52 -1.24
N TRP A 20 -5.11 7.75 -0.76
CA TRP A 20 -4.51 8.83 -1.55
C TRP A 20 -3.35 9.55 -0.85
N TYR A 21 -2.66 8.86 0.06
CA TYR A 21 -1.55 9.45 0.81
C TYR A 21 -0.27 9.50 -0.04
N TYR A 22 -0.07 8.55 -0.97
CA TYR A 22 1.10 8.50 -1.84
C TYR A 22 0.82 7.82 -3.19
N THR A 23 1.19 8.47 -4.29
CA THR A 23 0.88 7.99 -5.65
C THR A 23 2.06 7.29 -6.36
N GLY A 24 3.27 7.34 -5.80
CA GLY A 24 4.48 6.77 -6.42
C GLY A 24 4.66 5.25 -6.22
N ASN A 25 5.53 4.60 -7.00
CA ASN A 25 5.82 3.16 -6.90
C ASN A 25 7.28 2.87 -6.52
N ASP A 26 8.06 3.88 -6.18
CA ASP A 26 9.52 3.84 -6.09
C ASP A 26 10.03 3.85 -4.65
N ALA A 27 9.21 4.31 -3.69
CA ALA A 27 9.61 4.35 -2.30
C ALA A 27 9.90 2.95 -1.75
N VAL A 28 11.03 2.80 -1.07
CA VAL A 28 11.38 1.59 -0.32
C VAL A 28 11.09 1.85 1.15
N ILE A 29 10.16 1.08 1.73
CA ILE A 29 9.78 1.18 3.14
C ILE A 29 9.84 -0.19 3.81
N SER A 30 10.30 -0.23 5.06
CA SER A 30 10.51 -1.45 5.84
C SER A 30 10.33 -1.18 7.34
N LYS A 31 10.34 -2.25 8.13
CA LYS A 31 10.20 -2.21 9.59
C LYS A 31 11.25 -1.32 10.23
N GLY A 32 10.83 -0.47 11.18
CA GLY A 32 11.70 0.49 11.87
C GLY A 32 11.55 1.94 11.36
N ARG A 33 10.68 2.18 10.37
CA ARG A 33 10.22 3.54 10.04
C ARG A 33 9.17 3.97 11.07
N ASN A 34 9.64 4.68 12.09
CA ASN A 34 8.87 4.99 13.29
C ASN A 34 8.13 6.35 13.24
N ASN A 35 8.41 7.16 12.22
CA ASN A 35 7.76 8.45 12.03
C ASN A 35 6.57 8.30 11.08
N PRO A 36 5.38 8.86 11.42
CA PRO A 36 4.23 8.88 10.54
C PRO A 36 4.59 9.38 9.14
N SER A 37 4.41 8.53 8.15
CA SER A 37 4.72 8.81 6.75
C SER A 37 3.50 8.54 5.88
N HIS A 38 3.18 9.47 4.98
CA HIS A 38 2.12 9.30 3.99
C HIS A 38 2.34 8.05 3.12
N VAL A 39 3.60 7.74 2.81
CA VAL A 39 3.98 6.52 2.07
C VAL A 39 3.61 5.25 2.86
N VAL A 40 3.79 5.26 4.19
CA VAL A 40 3.43 4.11 5.02
C VAL A 40 1.91 4.02 5.18
N LYS A 41 1.21 5.15 5.36
CA LYS A 41 -0.27 5.19 5.39
C LYS A 41 -0.87 4.62 4.11
N GLU A 42 -0.29 4.96 2.97
CA GLU A 42 -0.70 4.40 1.68
C GLU A 42 -0.56 2.87 1.67
N ALA A 43 0.61 2.36 2.05
CA ALA A 43 0.83 0.91 2.10
C ALA A 43 -0.14 0.22 3.07
N GLN A 44 -0.36 0.78 4.26
CA GLN A 44 -1.30 0.25 5.24
C GLN A 44 -2.75 0.25 4.72
N CYS A 45 -3.15 1.31 4.02
CA CYS A 45 -4.47 1.42 3.41
C CYS A 45 -4.68 0.36 2.32
N LEU A 46 -3.73 0.20 1.40
CA LEU A 46 -3.78 -0.83 0.35
C LEU A 46 -3.74 -2.26 0.93
N LEU A 47 -2.94 -2.48 1.98
CA LEU A 47 -2.90 -3.76 2.69
C LEU A 47 -4.23 -4.06 3.40
N ASN A 48 -4.92 -3.05 3.94
CA ASN A 48 -6.23 -3.22 4.54
C ASN A 48 -7.29 -3.58 3.51
N SER A 49 -7.29 -2.93 2.34
CA SER A 49 -8.14 -3.35 1.22
C SER A 49 -7.87 -4.81 0.86
N TYR A 50 -6.61 -5.21 0.69
CA TYR A 50 -6.28 -6.63 0.49
C TYR A 50 -6.77 -7.53 1.65
N ASN A 51 -6.56 -7.14 2.90
CA ASN A 51 -6.93 -7.96 4.07
C ASN A 51 -8.43 -8.23 4.14
N THR A 52 -9.29 -7.24 3.85
CA THR A 52 -10.74 -7.40 3.88
C THR A 52 -11.24 -8.42 2.85
N TRP A 53 -10.71 -8.38 1.61
CA TRP A 53 -11.04 -9.37 0.57
C TRP A 53 -10.52 -10.77 0.87
N HIS A 54 -9.54 -10.92 1.76
CA HIS A 54 -8.88 -12.18 2.09
C HIS A 54 -9.18 -12.70 3.51
N GLY A 55 -10.18 -12.14 4.20
CA GLY A 55 -10.62 -12.60 5.52
C GLY A 55 -9.57 -12.41 6.62
N ARG A 56 -8.71 -11.38 6.48
CA ARG A 56 -7.67 -11.03 7.45
C ARG A 56 -8.07 -9.77 8.22
N PRO A 57 -7.66 -9.62 9.49
CA PRO A 57 -7.92 -8.39 10.23
C PRO A 57 -7.20 -7.19 9.59
N ALA A 58 -7.86 -6.03 9.65
CA ALA A 58 -7.24 -4.77 9.28
C ALA A 58 -6.15 -4.38 10.30
N ILE A 59 -5.11 -3.71 9.82
CA ILE A 59 -4.04 -3.11 10.62
C ILE A 59 -4.28 -1.60 10.78
N ALA A 60 -3.59 -0.96 11.72
CA ALA A 60 -3.64 0.48 11.88
C ALA A 60 -3.09 1.23 10.64
N VAL A 61 -3.73 2.35 10.28
CA VAL A 61 -3.27 3.28 9.23
C VAL A 61 -2.67 4.53 9.89
N ASP A 62 -1.64 4.31 10.70
CA ASP A 62 -0.97 5.35 11.52
C ASP A 62 0.23 6.00 10.82
N GLY A 63 0.70 5.41 9.72
CA GLY A 63 1.91 5.83 9.01
C GLY A 63 3.21 5.32 9.63
N ILE A 64 3.15 4.39 10.57
CA ILE A 64 4.29 3.78 11.24
C ILE A 64 4.48 2.35 10.73
N PHE A 65 5.68 2.03 10.25
CA PHE A 65 5.97 0.68 9.77
C PHE A 65 6.37 -0.23 10.93
N GLY A 66 5.37 -0.61 11.73
CA GLY A 66 5.49 -1.50 12.88
C GLY A 66 5.46 -2.99 12.51
N SER A 67 5.43 -3.85 13.53
CA SER A 67 5.38 -5.31 13.36
C SER A 67 4.11 -5.78 12.64
N GLU A 68 2.96 -5.13 12.87
CA GLU A 68 1.71 -5.49 12.20
C GLU A 68 1.77 -5.19 10.69
N THR A 69 2.26 -4.01 10.32
CA THR A 69 2.49 -3.64 8.91
C THR A 69 3.47 -4.60 8.25
N HIS A 70 4.58 -4.93 8.90
CA HIS A 70 5.54 -5.92 8.40
C HIS A 70 4.88 -7.29 8.16
N ASN A 71 4.11 -7.79 9.11
CA ASN A 71 3.45 -9.09 8.99
C ASN A 71 2.41 -9.10 7.85
N ALA A 72 1.68 -8.00 7.68
CA ALA A 72 0.76 -7.82 6.56
C ALA A 72 1.50 -7.81 5.21
N VAL A 73 2.64 -7.12 5.10
CA VAL A 73 3.48 -7.11 3.89
C VAL A 73 3.99 -8.50 3.56
N VAL A 74 4.55 -9.23 4.53
CA VAL A 74 5.03 -10.61 4.34
C VAL A 74 3.90 -11.52 3.86
N ALA A 75 2.73 -11.41 4.46
CA ALA A 75 1.57 -12.20 4.06
C ALA A 75 1.10 -11.90 2.64
N PHE A 76 1.07 -10.62 2.28
CA PHE A 76 0.75 -10.17 0.94
C PHE A 76 1.76 -10.70 -0.08
N GLN A 77 3.06 -10.56 0.18
CA GLN A 77 4.12 -11.04 -0.70
C GLN A 77 4.03 -12.55 -0.94
N LYS A 78 3.77 -13.34 0.12
CA LYS A 78 3.55 -14.79 0.01
C LYS A 78 2.37 -15.12 -0.90
N ARG A 79 1.25 -14.41 -0.76
CA ARG A 79 0.07 -14.63 -1.60
C ARG A 79 0.32 -14.26 -3.06
N MET A 80 1.00 -13.15 -3.29
CA MET A 80 1.32 -12.64 -4.63
C MET A 80 2.47 -13.38 -5.31
N LYS A 81 3.11 -14.33 -4.62
CA LYS A 81 4.27 -15.11 -5.12
C LYS A 81 5.40 -14.22 -5.62
N ILE A 82 5.67 -13.15 -4.88
CA ILE A 82 6.80 -12.24 -5.10
C ILE A 82 7.86 -12.45 -4.00
N THR A 83 8.98 -11.73 -4.06
CA THR A 83 10.01 -11.76 -3.02
C THR A 83 9.40 -11.48 -1.64
N VAL A 84 9.66 -12.36 -0.68
CA VAL A 84 9.12 -12.29 0.69
C VAL A 84 10.19 -11.77 1.64
N ASP A 85 10.43 -10.47 1.60
CA ASP A 85 11.46 -9.78 2.39
C ASP A 85 10.87 -8.84 3.46
N GLY A 86 9.55 -8.67 3.51
CA GLY A 86 8.89 -7.73 4.42
C GLY A 86 9.10 -6.26 4.05
N ILE A 87 9.62 -5.99 2.86
CA ILE A 87 9.92 -4.66 2.33
C ILE A 87 8.88 -4.29 1.26
N VAL A 88 8.31 -3.10 1.38
CA VAL A 88 7.49 -2.54 0.29
C VAL A 88 8.43 -1.76 -0.62
N GLY A 89 8.91 -2.43 -1.67
CA GLY A 89 9.63 -1.83 -2.80
C GLY A 89 8.80 -1.85 -4.08
N PRO A 90 9.40 -1.53 -5.24
CA PRO A 90 8.65 -1.33 -6.49
C PRO A 90 7.81 -2.51 -6.95
N GLN A 91 8.29 -3.73 -6.75
CA GLN A 91 7.52 -4.94 -7.06
C GLN A 91 6.28 -5.08 -6.16
N THR A 92 6.43 -4.80 -4.87
CA THR A 92 5.33 -4.84 -3.89
C THR A 92 4.31 -3.74 -4.18
N TRP A 93 4.75 -2.51 -4.47
CA TRP A 93 3.86 -1.39 -4.83
C TRP A 93 2.98 -1.68 -6.04
N ARG A 94 3.59 -2.20 -7.12
CA ARG A 94 2.85 -2.55 -8.33
C ARG A 94 1.76 -3.58 -8.05
N LYS A 95 2.05 -4.58 -7.22
CA LYS A 95 1.06 -5.60 -6.82
C LYS A 95 0.00 -5.04 -5.87
N LEU A 96 0.33 -4.13 -4.95
CA LEU A 96 -0.65 -3.52 -4.04
C LEU A 96 -1.69 -2.69 -4.80
N ARG A 97 -1.29 -2.01 -5.88
CA ARG A 97 -2.20 -1.23 -6.73
C ARG A 97 -2.99 -2.08 -7.71
N SER A 98 -2.44 -3.21 -8.13
CA SER A 98 -3.11 -4.15 -9.03
C SER A 98 -2.97 -5.59 -8.51
N PRO A 99 -3.72 -5.95 -7.46
CA PRO A 99 -3.61 -7.26 -6.80
C PRO A 99 -4.14 -8.43 -7.65
N GLY A 100 -4.79 -8.15 -8.78
CA GLY A 100 -5.39 -9.15 -9.69
C GLY A 100 -4.74 -9.29 -11.06
N SER A 101 -3.57 -8.68 -11.32
CA SER A 101 -2.84 -8.81 -12.60
C SER A 101 -1.78 -9.90 -12.62
#